data_AF-Q2MGE3-F1
#
_entry.id   AF-Q2MGE3-F1
#
_cell.length_a   1.000
_cell.length_b   1.000
_cell.length_c   1.000
_cell.angle_alpha   90.00
_cell.angle_beta   90.00
_cell.angle_gamma   90.00
#
_symmetry.space_group_name_H-M   'P 1'
#
loop_
_entity.id
_entity.type
_entity.pdbx_description
1 polymer ?
#
loop_
_entity_poly.entity_id
_entity_poly.type
_entity_poly.pdbx_seq_one_letter_code
_entity_poly.pdbx_strand_id
1 'polypeptide(L)'
;ELHSLRYNVTVLSRDGSVQSEFLAEGHLDSQLFVRYDRETRRARPQGQWAEAVLGAKTWDTETGDLTENGKDLRRTLTHIEGQKGGLHSLQDIQNCEIYEDGSTGGSRHFYYDGERFLSLNLATQEWTVAQSSRAQTLAMNFWKEDTMKTNTHYHAMQADCLKKLRRYQKSRVAVRRTAPPMVNVTHSEASEGNITVTCRASGFYPRNIALTWRQDGVSLNHDAQQWGGILPDQNGTYQTWVATRIRQGEEQRFACYMEHSGNHSTHPVPS
;
A
#
# COMPACT_ATOMS: atom_id res chain seq x y z
N GLU A 1 15.34 1.25 2.04
CA GLU A 1 13.93 0.81 1.98
C GLU A 1 13.09 1.87 1.28
N LEU A 2 12.16 1.45 0.42
CA LEU A 2 11.11 2.31 -0.12
C LEU A 2 10.06 2.57 0.97
N HIS A 3 9.76 3.84 1.22
CA HIS A 3 8.67 4.22 2.09
C HIS A 3 7.61 5.03 1.35
N SER A 4 6.34 4.81 1.68
CA SER A 4 5.22 5.46 1.01
C SER A 4 4.12 5.90 1.97
N LEU A 5 3.48 7.02 1.62
CA LEU A 5 2.26 7.51 2.26
C LEU A 5 1.20 7.69 1.19
N ARG A 6 0.12 6.93 1.30
CA ARG A 6 -0.99 6.93 0.35
C ARG A 6 -2.29 7.27 1.04
N TYR A 7 -3.06 8.19 0.48
CA TYR A 7 -4.42 8.50 0.88
C TYR A 7 -5.38 8.11 -0.23
N ASN A 8 -6.52 7.56 0.15
CA ASN A 8 -7.62 7.24 -0.75
C ASN A 8 -8.88 7.90 -0.20
N VAL A 9 -9.51 8.77 -0.99
CA VAL A 9 -10.78 9.44 -0.66
C VAL A 9 -11.81 9.08 -1.72
N THR A 10 -12.97 8.61 -1.31
CA THR A 10 -14.06 8.20 -2.21
C THR A 10 -15.36 8.92 -1.83
N VAL A 11 -16.03 9.47 -2.83
CA VAL A 11 -17.40 10.01 -2.71
C VAL A 11 -18.33 9.22 -3.62
N LEU A 12 -19.60 9.14 -3.24
CA LEU A 12 -20.61 8.35 -3.92
C LEU A 12 -21.81 9.21 -4.28
N SER A 13 -22.46 8.91 -5.40
CA SER A 13 -23.82 9.36 -5.71
C SER A 13 -24.72 8.15 -5.87
N ARG A 14 -26.00 8.34 -5.57
CA ARG A 14 -27.04 7.37 -5.86
C ARG A 14 -28.22 8.10 -6.49
N ASP A 15 -28.64 7.63 -7.64
CA ASP A 15 -29.79 8.13 -8.39
C ASP A 15 -29.70 9.65 -8.64
N GLY A 16 -28.52 10.10 -9.06
CA GLY A 16 -28.23 11.51 -9.33
C GLY A 16 -28.05 12.39 -8.08
N SER A 17 -28.12 11.81 -6.87
CA SER A 17 -27.90 12.53 -5.61
C SER A 17 -26.54 12.17 -5.00
N VAL A 18 -25.65 13.15 -4.89
CA VAL A 18 -24.36 12.99 -4.21
C VAL A 18 -24.57 12.85 -2.70
N GLN A 19 -24.02 11.79 -2.12
CA GLN A 19 -24.12 11.53 -0.68
C GLN A 19 -23.30 12.56 0.10
N SER A 20 -23.80 12.97 1.27
CA SER A 20 -23.08 13.86 2.17
C SER A 20 -21.85 13.19 2.79
N GLU A 21 -21.90 11.87 2.95
CA GLU A 21 -20.81 11.06 3.49
C GLU A 21 -19.72 10.80 2.43
N PHE A 22 -18.51 10.55 2.91
CA PHE A 22 -17.39 10.13 2.08
C PHE A 22 -16.57 9.09 2.86
N LEU A 23 -15.83 8.27 2.12
CA LEU A 23 -14.90 7.31 2.68
C LEU A 23 -13.49 7.86 2.52
N ALA A 24 -12.67 7.73 3.55
CA ALA A 24 -11.26 8.06 3.43
C ALA A 24 -10.39 7.15 4.30
N GLU A 25 -9.24 6.78 3.75
CA GLU A 25 -8.25 5.94 4.41
C GLU A 25 -6.83 6.35 4.02
N GLY A 26 -5.89 6.09 4.91
CA GLY A 26 -4.47 6.38 4.70
C GLY A 26 -3.60 5.20 5.08
N HIS A 27 -2.60 4.93 4.24
CA HIS A 27 -1.66 3.83 4.36
C HIS A 27 -0.24 4.34 4.47
N LEU A 28 0.51 3.84 5.45
CA LEU A 28 1.94 4.06 5.62
C LEU A 28 2.68 2.75 5.35
N ASP A 29 3.49 2.71 4.30
CA ASP A 29 4.17 1.51 3.80
C ASP A 29 3.18 0.34 3.60
N SER A 30 2.06 0.63 2.92
CA SER A 30 0.93 -0.30 2.71
C SER A 30 0.16 -0.74 3.95
N GLN A 31 0.46 -0.22 5.15
CA GLN A 31 -0.31 -0.50 6.35
C GLN A 31 -1.33 0.60 6.63
N LEU A 32 -2.60 0.23 6.75
CA LEU A 32 -3.66 1.14 7.14
C LEU A 32 -3.33 1.74 8.51
N PHE A 33 -3.23 3.07 8.57
CA PHE A 33 -2.93 3.79 9.81
C PHE A 33 -3.99 4.82 10.19
N VAL A 34 -4.86 5.19 9.23
CA VAL A 34 -5.95 6.13 9.45
C VAL A 34 -7.16 5.74 8.64
N ARG A 35 -8.34 5.86 9.26
CA ARG A 35 -9.64 5.77 8.60
C ARG A 35 -10.50 6.93 9.06
N TYR A 36 -11.20 7.57 8.13
CA TYR A 36 -12.17 8.59 8.46
C TYR A 36 -13.46 7.95 8.98
N ASP A 37 -13.82 8.28 10.20
CA ASP A 37 -15.05 7.86 10.84
C ASP A 37 -16.16 8.86 10.47
N ARG A 38 -17.16 8.38 9.73
CA ARG A 38 -18.29 9.17 9.26
C ARG A 38 -19.22 9.63 10.39
N GLU A 39 -19.33 8.87 11.48
CA GLU A 39 -20.24 9.17 12.58
C GLU A 39 -19.67 10.31 13.42
N THR A 40 -18.39 10.18 13.80
CA THR A 40 -17.72 11.21 14.60
C THR A 40 -17.12 12.34 13.76
N ARG A 41 -17.09 12.18 12.42
CA ARG A 41 -16.48 13.11 11.45
C ARG A 41 -15.01 13.41 11.76
N ARG A 42 -14.26 12.37 12.16
CA ARG A 42 -12.86 12.46 12.58
C ARG A 42 -12.01 11.39 11.90
N ALA A 43 -10.77 11.75 11.58
CA ALA A 43 -9.74 10.78 11.25
C ALA A 43 -9.37 9.99 12.52
N ARG A 44 -9.52 8.66 12.48
CA ARG A 44 -9.23 7.76 13.60
C ARG A 44 -7.99 6.92 13.32
N PRO A 45 -7.10 6.74 14.32
CA PRO A 45 -5.96 5.82 14.18
C PRO A 45 -6.41 4.42 13.82
N GLN A 46 -5.59 3.72 13.07
CA GLN A 46 -5.71 2.29 12.81
C GLN A 46 -4.38 1.63 13.20
N GLY A 47 -4.44 0.62 14.06
CA GLY A 47 -3.27 -0.05 14.61
C GLY A 47 -2.63 0.67 15.81
N GLN A 48 -2.00 -0.13 16.68
CA GLN A 48 -1.50 0.31 17.99
C GLN A 48 -0.45 1.42 17.91
N TRP A 49 0.42 1.42 16.89
CA TRP A 49 1.48 2.42 16.77
C TRP A 49 0.91 3.81 16.47
N ALA A 50 -0.14 3.89 15.63
CA ALA A 50 -0.74 5.15 15.25
C ALA A 50 -1.44 5.79 16.46
N GLU A 51 -2.20 4.98 17.21
CA GLU A 51 -2.88 5.40 18.43
C GLU A 51 -1.90 5.81 19.54
N ALA A 52 -0.83 5.04 19.75
CA ALA A 52 0.12 5.28 20.81
C ALA A 52 1.05 6.49 20.57
N VAL A 53 1.35 6.82 19.30
CA VAL A 53 2.40 7.80 18.98
C VAL A 53 1.89 9.07 18.33
N LEU A 54 0.86 8.97 17.48
CA LEU A 54 0.35 10.16 16.80
C LEU A 54 -0.61 10.89 17.75
N GLY A 55 -0.20 12.07 18.22
CA GLY A 55 -1.01 12.88 19.12
C GLY A 55 -2.19 13.59 18.44
N ALA A 56 -3.09 14.17 19.24
CA ALA A 56 -4.32 14.84 18.80
C ALA A 56 -4.12 15.84 17.64
N LYS A 57 -3.05 16.66 17.69
CA LYS A 57 -2.72 17.61 16.62
C LYS A 57 -2.55 16.94 15.25
N THR A 58 -2.01 15.71 15.22
CA THR A 58 -1.93 14.90 13.98
C THR A 58 -3.32 14.61 13.44
N TRP A 59 -4.20 14.10 14.30
CA TRP A 59 -5.55 13.71 13.93
C TRP A 59 -6.43 14.89 13.55
N ASP A 60 -6.22 16.07 14.15
CA ASP A 60 -6.87 17.31 13.72
C ASP A 60 -6.43 17.71 12.31
N THR A 61 -5.12 17.65 12.01
CA THR A 61 -4.61 17.91 10.65
C THR A 61 -5.15 16.88 9.65
N GLU A 62 -5.07 15.58 9.94
CA GLU A 62 -5.61 14.53 9.05
C GLU A 62 -7.12 14.68 8.84
N THR A 63 -7.87 15.05 9.89
CA THR A 63 -9.31 15.32 9.77
C THR A 63 -9.58 16.49 8.83
N GLY A 64 -8.85 17.60 8.99
CA GLY A 64 -9.00 18.79 8.15
C GLY A 64 -8.74 18.48 6.68
N ASP A 65 -7.57 17.90 6.39
CA ASP A 65 -7.13 17.62 5.02
C ASP A 65 -8.07 16.64 4.30
N LEU A 66 -8.47 15.54 4.96
CA LEU A 66 -9.41 14.57 4.39
C LEU A 66 -10.80 15.17 4.17
N THR A 67 -11.25 16.05 5.07
CA THR A 67 -12.54 16.73 4.95
C THR A 67 -12.56 17.73 3.80
N GLU A 68 -11.47 18.49 3.60
CA GLU A 68 -11.33 19.40 2.46
C GLU A 68 -11.36 18.61 1.14
N ASN A 69 -10.57 17.54 1.04
CA ASN A 69 -10.54 16.73 -0.18
C ASN A 69 -11.90 16.07 -0.49
N GLY A 70 -12.59 15.55 0.54
CA GLY A 70 -13.95 15.03 0.39
C GLY A 70 -14.96 16.08 -0.08
N LYS A 71 -14.82 17.35 0.32
CA LYS A 71 -15.66 18.46 -0.18
C LYS A 71 -15.40 18.75 -1.65
N ASP A 72 -14.13 18.86 -2.04
CA ASP A 72 -13.73 19.14 -3.43
C ASP A 72 -14.23 18.01 -4.37
N LEU A 73 -14.11 16.75 -3.95
CA LEU A 73 -14.63 15.60 -4.70
C LEU A 73 -16.16 15.58 -4.80
N ARG A 74 -16.89 15.89 -3.73
CA ARG A 74 -18.36 15.95 -3.80
C ARG A 74 -18.84 17.03 -4.77
N ARG A 75 -18.20 18.21 -4.77
CA ARG A 75 -18.51 19.28 -5.73
C ARG A 75 -18.30 18.80 -7.16
N THR A 76 -17.17 18.13 -7.40
CA THR A 76 -16.87 17.51 -8.69
C THR A 76 -17.94 16.51 -9.11
N LEU A 77 -18.25 15.53 -8.24
CA LEU A 77 -19.22 14.49 -8.57
C LEU A 77 -20.60 15.10 -8.85
N THR A 78 -21.00 16.14 -8.12
CA THR A 78 -22.27 16.86 -8.35
C THR A 78 -22.31 17.46 -9.76
N HIS A 79 -21.20 17.97 -10.28
CA HIS A 79 -21.13 18.52 -11.64
C HIS A 79 -21.21 17.42 -12.72
N ILE A 80 -20.61 16.25 -12.48
CA ILE A 80 -20.62 15.12 -13.43
C ILE A 80 -22.00 14.45 -13.49
N GLU A 81 -22.65 14.31 -12.34
CA GLU A 81 -23.88 13.52 -12.15
C GLU A 81 -25.16 14.16 -12.66
N GLY A 82 -25.10 15.39 -13.20
CA GLY A 82 -26.28 16.14 -13.65
C GLY A 82 -27.19 15.46 -14.68
N GLN A 83 -26.93 14.22 -15.12
CA GLN A 83 -27.70 13.52 -16.17
C GLN A 83 -27.86 11.98 -16.03
N LYS A 84 -27.55 11.31 -14.91
CA LYS A 84 -27.69 9.84 -14.81
C LYS A 84 -28.27 9.33 -13.49
N GLY A 85 -29.08 8.28 -13.58
CA GLY A 85 -29.53 7.46 -12.45
C GLY A 85 -28.59 6.27 -12.23
N GLY A 86 -28.61 5.66 -11.05
CA GLY A 86 -27.68 4.59 -10.67
C GLY A 86 -26.67 5.00 -9.59
N LEU A 87 -25.77 4.09 -9.25
CA LEU A 87 -24.69 4.31 -8.29
C LEU A 87 -23.42 4.74 -9.04
N HIS A 88 -22.89 5.90 -8.70
CA HIS A 88 -21.60 6.35 -9.22
C HIS A 88 -20.62 6.69 -8.10
N SER A 89 -19.35 6.63 -8.43
CA SER A 89 -18.24 6.88 -7.51
C SER A 89 -17.17 7.75 -8.14
N LEU A 90 -16.63 8.65 -7.34
CA LEU A 90 -15.44 9.43 -7.69
C LEU A 90 -14.40 9.25 -6.59
N GLN A 91 -13.18 8.91 -6.99
CA GLN A 91 -12.10 8.58 -6.07
C GLN A 91 -10.84 9.39 -6.40
N ASP A 92 -10.17 9.87 -5.35
CA ASP A 92 -8.86 10.54 -5.41
C ASP A 92 -7.84 9.74 -4.59
N ILE A 93 -6.76 9.36 -5.27
CA ILE A 93 -5.66 8.62 -4.67
C ILE A 93 -4.40 9.44 -4.79
N GLN A 94 -3.96 10.00 -3.67
CA GLN A 94 -2.69 10.72 -3.55
C GLN A 94 -1.63 9.80 -2.93
N ASN A 95 -0.42 9.84 -3.48
CA ASN A 95 0.71 9.05 -3.03
C ASN A 95 1.99 9.89 -3.03
N CYS A 96 2.84 9.71 -2.02
CA CYS A 96 4.22 10.19 -2.03
C CYS A 96 5.17 9.11 -1.52
N GLU A 97 6.37 9.10 -2.09
CA GLU A 97 7.35 8.03 -1.93
C GLU A 97 8.73 8.60 -1.64
N ILE A 98 9.52 7.92 -0.82
CA ILE A 98 10.94 8.18 -0.60
C ILE A 98 11.68 6.88 -0.92
N TYR A 99 12.54 6.92 -1.93
CA TYR A 99 13.34 5.79 -2.38
C TYR A 99 14.64 5.66 -1.59
N GLU A 100 15.35 4.55 -1.76
CA GLU A 100 16.57 4.24 -1.00
C GLU A 100 17.72 5.21 -1.27
N ASP A 101 17.82 5.72 -2.49
CA ASP A 101 18.79 6.74 -2.91
C ASP A 101 18.43 8.16 -2.43
N GLY A 102 17.33 8.30 -1.67
CA GLY A 102 16.82 9.56 -1.17
C GLY A 102 16.00 10.36 -2.18
N SER A 103 15.87 9.87 -3.42
CA SER A 103 14.97 10.48 -4.40
C SER A 103 13.51 10.36 -3.93
N THR A 104 12.65 11.25 -4.42
CA THR A 104 11.26 11.35 -3.99
C THR A 104 10.31 11.20 -5.16
N GLY A 105 9.27 10.39 -4.97
CA GLY A 105 8.16 10.22 -5.90
C GLY A 105 6.89 10.89 -5.39
N GLY A 106 5.96 11.17 -6.30
CA GLY A 106 4.64 11.64 -5.92
C GLY A 106 3.67 11.61 -7.08
N SER A 107 2.44 11.17 -6.82
CA SER A 107 1.39 11.10 -7.83
C SER A 107 0.02 11.31 -7.21
N ARG A 108 -0.91 11.78 -8.03
CA ARG A 108 -2.33 11.90 -7.70
C ARG A 108 -3.15 11.33 -8.84
N HIS A 109 -4.13 10.50 -8.53
CA HIS A 109 -4.92 9.76 -9.52
C HIS A 109 -6.40 9.91 -9.23
N PHE A 110 -7.18 10.13 -10.29
CA PHE A 110 -8.62 10.26 -10.22
C PHE A 110 -9.30 9.13 -10.98
N TYR A 111 -10.27 8.52 -10.32
CA TYR A 111 -11.05 7.40 -10.85
C TYR A 111 -12.54 7.75 -10.79
N TYR A 112 -13.25 7.44 -11.87
CA TYR A 112 -14.71 7.51 -11.94
C TYR A 112 -15.23 6.11 -12.24
N ASP A 113 -16.10 5.59 -11.37
CA ASP A 113 -16.63 4.21 -11.44
C ASP A 113 -15.53 3.13 -11.56
N GLY A 114 -14.42 3.35 -10.84
CA GLY A 114 -13.27 2.44 -10.81
C GLY A 114 -12.29 2.61 -11.97
N GLU A 115 -12.63 3.40 -12.99
CA GLU A 115 -11.78 3.64 -14.16
C GLU A 115 -10.97 4.94 -14.03
N ARG A 116 -9.65 4.85 -14.16
CA ARG A 116 -8.75 6.01 -14.08
C ARG A 116 -8.97 6.90 -15.30
N PHE A 117 -9.20 8.19 -15.08
CA PHE A 117 -9.34 9.15 -16.17
C PHE A 117 -8.31 10.27 -16.18
N LEU A 118 -7.73 10.58 -15.01
CA LEU A 118 -6.77 11.66 -14.86
C LEU A 118 -5.69 11.27 -13.85
N SER A 119 -4.46 11.64 -14.14
CA SER A 119 -3.36 11.53 -13.18
C SER A 119 -2.42 12.72 -13.30
N LEU A 120 -1.86 13.11 -12.16
CA LEU A 120 -0.82 14.13 -12.03
C LEU A 120 0.44 13.48 -11.47
N ASN A 121 1.55 13.61 -12.19
CA ASN A 121 2.86 13.39 -11.61
C ASN A 121 3.23 14.63 -10.79
N LEU A 122 3.32 14.50 -9.46
CA LEU A 122 3.60 15.64 -8.59
C LEU A 122 5.06 16.10 -8.71
N ALA A 123 5.98 15.24 -9.12
CA ALA A 123 7.37 15.61 -9.31
C ALA A 123 7.58 16.44 -10.60
N THR A 124 6.98 16.03 -11.72
CA THR A 124 7.13 16.74 -13.01
C THR A 124 6.04 17.78 -13.26
N GLN A 125 4.97 17.79 -12.45
CA GLN A 125 3.76 18.59 -12.66
C GLN A 125 3.04 18.29 -13.98
N GLU A 126 3.30 17.12 -14.56
CA GLU A 126 2.70 16.70 -15.81
C GLU A 126 1.38 15.97 -15.56
N TRP A 127 0.36 16.40 -16.30
CA TRP A 127 -0.95 15.76 -16.31
C TRP A 127 -1.02 14.72 -17.43
N THR A 128 -1.56 13.56 -17.11
CA THR A 128 -1.85 12.50 -18.07
C THR A 128 -3.34 12.18 -18.05
N VAL A 129 -3.94 12.17 -19.24
CA VAL A 129 -5.36 11.89 -19.44
C VAL A 129 -5.49 10.52 -20.07
N ALA A 130 -6.36 9.67 -19.54
CA ALA A 130 -6.69 8.39 -20.17
C ALA A 130 -7.73 8.59 -21.30
N GLN A 131 -7.79 7.66 -22.27
CA GLN A 131 -8.86 7.69 -23.27
C GLN A 131 -10.21 7.58 -22.57
N SER A 132 -11.05 8.60 -22.73
CA SER A 132 -12.08 8.94 -21.75
C SER A 132 -13.50 8.80 -22.30
N SER A 133 -14.39 8.35 -21.43
CA SER A 133 -15.85 8.44 -21.59
C SER A 133 -16.35 9.89 -21.42
N ARG A 134 -17.57 10.19 -21.86
CA ARG A 134 -18.20 11.52 -21.73
C ARG A 134 -18.19 12.06 -20.28
N ALA A 135 -18.45 11.20 -19.29
CA ALA A 135 -18.46 11.59 -17.88
C ALA A 135 -17.07 12.04 -17.41
N GLN A 136 -16.03 11.34 -17.86
CA GLN A 136 -14.64 11.66 -17.56
C GLN A 136 -14.19 12.96 -18.26
N THR A 137 -14.69 13.24 -19.48
CA THR A 137 -14.45 14.52 -20.15
C THR A 137 -15.08 15.69 -19.39
N LEU A 138 -16.32 15.54 -18.92
CA LEU A 138 -17.00 16.57 -18.11
C LEU A 138 -16.29 16.80 -16.78
N ALA A 139 -15.90 15.71 -16.09
CA ALA A 139 -15.09 15.75 -14.88
C ALA A 139 -13.81 16.55 -15.09
N MET A 140 -13.08 16.26 -16.17
CA MET A 140 -11.82 16.92 -16.49
C MET A 140 -12.00 18.42 -16.80
N ASN A 141 -13.04 18.80 -17.56
CA ASN A 141 -13.29 20.21 -17.88
C ASN A 141 -13.66 21.01 -16.63
N PHE A 142 -14.56 20.48 -15.80
CA PHE A 142 -14.89 21.07 -14.51
C PHE A 142 -13.67 21.20 -13.60
N TRP A 143 -12.84 20.16 -13.58
CA TRP A 143 -11.58 20.20 -12.84
C TRP A 143 -10.70 21.34 -13.33
N LYS A 144 -10.44 21.44 -14.62
CA LYS A 144 -9.59 22.51 -15.19
C LYS A 144 -10.09 23.93 -14.88
N GLU A 145 -11.40 24.14 -14.89
CA GLU A 145 -11.98 25.48 -14.75
C GLU A 145 -12.25 25.89 -13.29
N ASP A 146 -12.78 24.99 -12.47
CA ASP A 146 -13.32 25.33 -11.14
C ASP A 146 -12.48 24.82 -9.97
N THR A 147 -11.75 23.70 -10.17
CA THR A 147 -11.11 22.98 -9.06
C THR A 147 -9.59 22.90 -9.18
N MET A 148 -9.03 23.10 -10.38
CA MET A 148 -7.60 22.95 -10.64
C MET A 148 -6.85 24.09 -9.96
N LYS A 149 -6.10 23.71 -8.93
CA LYS A 149 -5.29 24.64 -8.15
C LYS A 149 -3.99 24.95 -8.92
N THR A 150 -3.26 25.98 -8.50
CA THR A 150 -2.01 26.39 -9.15
C THR A 150 -0.92 25.35 -8.98
N ASN A 151 0.12 25.38 -9.84
CA ASN A 151 1.31 24.52 -9.65
C ASN A 151 1.94 24.69 -8.25
N THR A 152 1.90 25.91 -7.70
CA THR A 152 2.34 26.19 -6.33
C THR A 152 1.57 25.38 -5.29
N HIS A 153 0.25 25.22 -5.47
CA HIS A 153 -0.56 24.39 -4.59
C HIS A 153 -0.14 22.91 -4.67
N TYR A 154 0.05 22.37 -5.87
CA TYR A 154 0.45 20.97 -6.03
C TYR A 154 1.87 20.69 -5.51
N HIS A 155 2.80 21.65 -5.65
CA HIS A 155 4.11 21.56 -5.01
C HIS A 155 4.01 21.57 -3.49
N ALA A 156 3.18 22.45 -2.91
CA ALA A 156 2.94 22.48 -1.46
C ALA A 156 2.34 21.16 -0.98
N MET A 157 1.36 20.62 -1.70
CA MET A 157 0.73 19.34 -1.41
C MET A 157 1.73 18.17 -1.43
N GLN A 158 2.65 18.13 -2.41
CA GLN A 158 3.72 17.12 -2.44
C GLN A 158 4.68 17.29 -1.25
N ALA A 159 5.10 18.52 -0.96
CA ALA A 159 5.99 18.82 0.16
C ALA A 159 5.36 18.44 1.51
N ASP A 160 4.07 18.71 1.70
CA ASP A 160 3.33 18.36 2.91
C ASP A 160 3.19 16.84 3.06
N CYS A 161 2.90 16.11 1.96
CA CYS A 161 2.87 14.65 1.98
C CYS A 161 4.22 14.07 2.40
N LEU A 162 5.32 14.53 1.78
CA LEU A 162 6.67 14.07 2.12
C LEU A 162 7.07 14.42 3.56
N LYS A 163 6.66 15.60 4.05
CA LYS A 163 6.86 16.02 5.44
C LYS A 163 6.12 15.10 6.42
N LYS A 164 4.86 14.76 6.13
CA LYS A 164 4.08 13.79 6.90
C LYS A 164 4.73 12.41 6.88
N LEU A 165 5.11 11.91 5.71
CA LEU A 165 5.77 10.62 5.53
C LEU A 165 7.03 10.51 6.39
N ARG A 166 7.94 11.50 6.34
CA ARG A 166 9.14 11.54 7.20
C ARG A 166 8.79 11.57 8.69
N ARG A 167 7.78 12.36 9.08
CA ARG A 167 7.34 12.45 10.49
C ARG A 167 6.78 11.12 10.99
N TYR A 168 5.92 10.49 10.20
CA TYR A 168 5.26 9.24 10.57
C TYR A 168 6.25 8.08 10.57
N GLN A 169 7.21 8.02 9.64
CA GLN A 169 8.31 7.06 9.71
C GLN A 169 9.13 7.23 10.99
N LYS A 170 9.57 8.45 11.31
CA LYS A 170 10.34 8.70 12.55
C LYS A 170 9.56 8.29 13.81
N SER A 171 8.26 8.55 13.81
CA SER A 171 7.34 8.20 14.89
C SER A 171 7.12 6.68 14.99
N ARG A 172 6.97 6.01 13.86
CA ARG A 172 6.80 4.55 13.78
C ARG A 172 8.08 3.82 14.17
N VAL A 173 9.25 4.30 13.76
CA VAL A 173 10.56 3.72 14.14
C VAL A 173 10.79 3.82 15.65
N ALA A 174 10.25 4.85 16.32
CA ALA A 174 10.28 4.93 17.79
C ALA A 174 9.49 3.80 18.46
N VAL A 175 8.55 3.17 17.76
CA VAL A 175 7.86 1.93 18.13
C VAL A 175 8.52 0.80 17.36
N ARG A 176 9.66 0.31 17.84
CA ARG A 176 10.30 -0.91 17.29
C ARG A 176 9.34 -2.10 17.40
N ARG A 177 8.44 -2.26 16.43
CA ARG A 177 7.68 -3.50 16.23
C ARG A 177 8.41 -4.31 15.17
N THR A 178 9.62 -4.78 15.46
CA THR A 178 10.20 -5.86 14.65
C THR A 178 9.55 -7.15 15.12
N ALA A 179 8.77 -7.78 14.26
CA ALA A 179 8.25 -9.12 14.51
C ALA A 179 9.12 -10.09 13.70
N PRO A 180 9.96 -10.92 14.35
CA PRO A 180 10.77 -11.89 13.63
C PRO A 180 9.86 -12.98 13.01
N PRO A 181 10.22 -13.50 11.83
CA PRO A 181 9.47 -14.57 11.17
C PRO A 181 9.46 -15.86 11.98
N MET A 182 8.30 -16.49 12.06
CA MET A 182 8.21 -17.92 12.37
C MET A 182 8.45 -18.71 11.09
N VAL A 183 9.42 -19.63 11.15
CA VAL A 183 9.86 -20.41 10.00
C VAL A 183 9.42 -21.85 10.17
N ASN A 184 8.80 -22.40 9.14
CA ASN A 184 8.43 -23.81 9.09
C ASN A 184 8.91 -24.41 7.77
N VAL A 185 9.60 -25.55 7.85
CA VAL A 185 10.08 -26.30 6.69
C VAL A 185 9.31 -27.60 6.63
N THR A 186 8.73 -27.90 5.47
CA THR A 186 7.91 -29.10 5.24
C THR A 186 8.34 -29.77 3.94
N HIS A 187 8.24 -31.09 3.84
CA HIS A 187 8.42 -31.82 2.59
C HIS A 187 7.11 -32.49 2.16
N SER A 188 6.89 -32.62 0.84
CA SER A 188 5.78 -33.41 0.29
C SER A 188 6.10 -34.90 0.37
N GLU A 189 5.07 -35.74 0.19
CA GLU A 189 5.28 -37.16 -0.08
C GLU A 189 6.14 -37.35 -1.35
N ALA A 190 6.91 -38.44 -1.35
CA ALA A 190 7.78 -38.78 -2.46
C ALA A 190 6.96 -39.23 -3.67
N SER A 191 7.20 -38.58 -4.81
CA SER A 191 6.65 -38.95 -6.10
C SER A 191 7.79 -39.17 -7.08
N GLU A 192 7.88 -40.36 -7.65
CA GLU A 192 8.94 -40.73 -8.61
C GLU A 192 10.38 -40.47 -8.08
N GLY A 193 10.60 -40.70 -6.78
CA GLY A 193 11.91 -40.50 -6.13
C GLY A 193 12.28 -39.04 -5.84
N ASN A 194 11.35 -38.10 -6.07
CA ASN A 194 11.53 -36.68 -5.76
C ASN A 194 10.56 -36.23 -4.67
N ILE A 195 11.00 -35.27 -3.86
CA ILE A 195 10.17 -34.56 -2.88
C ILE A 195 10.23 -33.07 -3.15
N THR A 196 9.14 -32.36 -2.84
CA THR A 196 9.13 -30.90 -2.84
C THR A 196 9.36 -30.42 -1.42
N VAL A 197 10.44 -29.68 -1.19
CA VAL A 197 10.69 -29.02 0.10
C VAL A 197 10.18 -27.59 0.05
N THR A 198 9.43 -27.19 1.06
CA THR A 198 8.82 -25.85 1.17
C THR A 198 9.24 -25.20 2.47
N CYS A 199 9.79 -24.00 2.37
CA CYS A 199 10.13 -23.15 3.50
C CYS A 199 9.12 -22.01 3.56
N ARG A 200 8.38 -21.91 4.67
CA ARG A 200 7.36 -20.88 4.89
C ARG A 200 7.80 -19.95 6.02
N ALA A 201 7.78 -18.66 5.76
CA ALA A 201 7.99 -17.60 6.73
C ALA A 201 6.66 -16.89 6.99
N SER A 202 6.29 -16.71 8.26
CA SER A 202 5.00 -16.11 8.64
C SER A 202 5.13 -15.21 9.87
N GLY A 203 4.17 -14.31 10.07
CA GLY A 203 4.13 -13.47 11.27
C GLY A 203 5.21 -12.39 11.33
N PHE A 204 5.89 -12.07 10.22
CA PHE A 204 7.00 -11.14 10.23
C PHE A 204 6.60 -9.70 9.90
N TYR A 205 7.38 -8.76 10.43
CA TYR A 205 7.33 -7.33 10.09
C TYR A 205 8.70 -6.71 10.34
N PRO A 206 9.26 -5.89 9.42
CA PRO A 206 8.66 -5.29 8.22
C PRO A 206 8.48 -6.25 7.04
N ARG A 207 7.85 -5.77 5.95
CA ARG A 207 7.52 -6.55 4.73
C ARG A 207 8.75 -7.13 4.03
N ASN A 208 9.89 -6.44 4.09
CA ASN A 208 11.11 -6.83 3.40
C ASN A 208 11.70 -8.08 4.06
N ILE A 209 11.84 -9.16 3.29
CA ILE A 209 12.45 -10.43 3.70
C ILE A 209 13.15 -11.05 2.49
N ALA A 210 14.28 -11.71 2.71
CA ALA A 210 14.90 -12.58 1.72
C ALA A 210 14.81 -14.04 2.20
N LEU A 211 14.41 -14.95 1.31
CA LEU A 211 14.19 -16.36 1.63
C LEU A 211 14.69 -17.21 0.46
N THR A 212 15.66 -18.10 0.60
CA THR A 212 16.16 -18.89 -0.55
C THR A 212 16.63 -20.26 -0.11
N TRP A 213 16.48 -21.25 -0.98
CA TRP A 213 17.09 -22.56 -0.78
C TRP A 213 18.58 -22.53 -1.12
N ARG A 214 19.37 -23.20 -0.28
CA ARG A 214 20.79 -23.43 -0.51
C ARG A 214 21.06 -24.93 -0.60
N GLN A 215 21.87 -25.32 -1.58
CA GLN A 215 22.43 -26.66 -1.69
C GLN A 215 23.92 -26.59 -1.32
N ASP A 216 24.33 -27.37 -0.32
CA ASP A 216 25.71 -27.38 0.19
C ASP A 216 26.25 -25.97 0.52
N GLY A 217 25.37 -25.08 1.00
CA GLY A 217 25.68 -23.70 1.35
C GLY A 217 25.59 -22.67 0.21
N VAL A 218 25.35 -23.11 -1.03
CA VAL A 218 25.24 -22.24 -2.21
C VAL A 218 23.77 -21.99 -2.56
N SER A 219 23.37 -20.73 -2.71
CA SER A 219 22.00 -20.35 -3.10
C SER A 219 21.63 -20.91 -4.47
N LEU A 220 20.45 -21.51 -4.57
CA LEU A 220 19.90 -21.98 -5.83
C LEU A 220 19.53 -20.80 -6.74
N ASN A 221 19.56 -21.06 -8.05
CA ASN A 221 19.07 -20.12 -9.05
C ASN A 221 17.58 -19.85 -8.87
N HIS A 222 17.13 -18.68 -9.31
CA HIS A 222 15.73 -18.28 -9.22
C HIS A 222 14.78 -19.26 -9.94
N ASP A 223 15.17 -19.76 -11.13
CA ASP A 223 14.35 -20.67 -11.95
C ASP A 223 14.21 -22.08 -11.37
N ALA A 224 15.11 -22.47 -10.45
CA ALA A 224 15.04 -23.75 -9.74
C ALA A 224 14.07 -23.70 -8.54
N GLN A 225 13.47 -22.54 -8.27
CA GLN A 225 12.68 -22.27 -7.08
C GLN A 225 11.30 -21.72 -7.44
N GLN A 226 10.30 -22.07 -6.64
CA GLN A 226 8.94 -21.57 -6.72
C GLN A 226 8.67 -20.67 -5.53
N TRP A 227 8.01 -19.53 -5.77
CA TRP A 227 7.84 -18.48 -4.77
C TRP A 227 6.37 -18.12 -4.60
N GLY A 228 5.95 -18.00 -3.35
CA GLY A 228 4.74 -17.30 -2.98
C GLY A 228 4.95 -15.78 -3.00
N GLY A 229 3.94 -15.04 -3.43
CA GLY A 229 3.92 -13.60 -3.17
C GLY A 229 3.94 -13.30 -1.66
N ILE A 230 4.46 -12.13 -1.27
CA ILE A 230 4.38 -11.67 0.12
C ILE A 230 2.96 -11.18 0.39
N LEU A 231 2.22 -11.93 1.19
CA LEU A 231 0.81 -11.68 1.52
C LEU A 231 0.69 -11.08 2.93
N PRO A 232 -0.25 -10.15 3.15
CA PRO A 232 -0.55 -9.62 4.48
C PRO A 232 -1.34 -10.62 5.34
N ASP A 233 -1.02 -10.71 6.62
CA ASP A 233 -1.82 -11.39 7.64
C ASP A 233 -2.80 -10.41 8.31
N GLN A 234 -3.85 -10.94 8.95
CA GLN A 234 -4.87 -10.13 9.64
C GLN A 234 -4.31 -9.25 10.78
N ASN A 235 -3.17 -9.62 11.37
CA ASN A 235 -2.58 -8.95 12.53
C ASN A 235 -1.54 -7.87 12.16
N GLY A 236 -1.46 -7.49 10.88
CA GLY A 236 -0.52 -6.50 10.36
C GLY A 236 0.90 -7.02 10.15
N THR A 237 1.07 -8.34 10.12
CA THR A 237 2.31 -9.05 9.73
C THR A 237 2.20 -9.56 8.30
N TYR A 238 3.25 -10.22 7.80
CA TYR A 238 3.28 -10.79 6.47
C TYR A 238 3.64 -12.29 6.51
N GLN A 239 3.29 -12.98 5.43
CA GLN A 239 3.70 -14.35 5.15
C GLN A 239 4.21 -14.51 3.72
N THR A 240 5.13 -15.44 3.51
CA THR A 240 5.64 -15.85 2.20
C THR A 240 6.21 -17.27 2.28
N TRP A 241 6.54 -17.86 1.13
CA TRP A 241 7.17 -19.18 1.06
C TRP A 241 8.04 -19.32 -0.19
N VAL A 242 9.02 -20.23 -0.10
CA VAL A 242 9.85 -20.68 -1.23
C VAL A 242 9.94 -22.20 -1.23
N ALA A 243 9.82 -22.81 -2.40
CA ALA A 243 9.88 -24.26 -2.56
C ALA A 243 10.82 -24.68 -3.70
N THR A 244 11.39 -25.87 -3.59
CA THR A 244 12.17 -26.50 -4.66
C THR A 244 11.98 -28.01 -4.64
N ARG A 245 12.27 -28.67 -5.77
CA ARG A 245 12.22 -30.12 -5.90
C ARG A 245 13.61 -30.69 -5.73
N ILE A 246 13.73 -31.69 -4.87
CA ILE A 246 14.99 -32.39 -4.58
C ILE A 246 14.79 -33.90 -4.68
N ARG A 247 15.88 -34.64 -4.83
CA ARG A 247 15.83 -36.11 -4.78
C ARG A 247 15.69 -36.56 -3.34
N GLN A 248 14.89 -37.60 -3.13
CA GLN A 248 14.80 -38.26 -1.83
C GLN A 248 16.17 -38.82 -1.44
N GLY A 249 16.60 -38.58 -0.19
CA GLY A 249 17.93 -38.94 0.32
C GLY A 249 18.97 -37.80 0.24
N GLU A 250 18.66 -36.69 -0.43
CA GLU A 250 19.54 -35.51 -0.47
C GLU A 250 19.12 -34.41 0.52
N GLU A 251 18.15 -34.65 1.41
CA GLU A 251 17.53 -33.65 2.29
C GLU A 251 18.57 -32.86 3.11
N GLN A 252 19.59 -33.55 3.61
CA GLN A 252 20.65 -32.97 4.45
C GLN A 252 21.54 -31.96 3.70
N ARG A 253 21.54 -32.01 2.36
CA ARG A 253 22.30 -31.06 1.52
C ARG A 253 21.57 -29.73 1.36
N PHE A 254 20.27 -29.69 1.67
CA PHE A 254 19.44 -28.53 1.46
C PHE A 254 19.10 -27.83 2.77
N ALA A 255 19.17 -26.50 2.74
CA ALA A 255 18.71 -25.66 3.84
C ALA A 255 18.06 -24.39 3.32
N CYS A 256 17.01 -23.94 4.01
CA CYS A 256 16.38 -22.66 3.75
C CYS A 256 17.16 -21.55 4.47
N TYR A 257 17.74 -20.64 3.70
CA TYR A 257 18.37 -19.43 4.21
C TYR A 257 17.37 -18.27 4.24
N MET A 258 17.39 -17.51 5.31
CA MET A 258 16.53 -16.37 5.54
C MET A 258 17.32 -15.17 6.04
N GLU A 259 16.99 -13.99 5.53
CA GLU A 259 17.41 -12.71 6.08
C GLU A 259 16.19 -11.81 6.31
N HIS A 260 16.04 -11.31 7.53
CA HIS A 260 14.97 -10.39 7.90
C HIS A 260 15.49 -9.34 8.88
N SER A 261 15.39 -8.05 8.51
CA SER A 261 15.87 -6.92 9.32
C SER A 261 17.32 -7.07 9.83
N GLY A 262 18.22 -7.59 8.99
CA GLY A 262 19.62 -7.83 9.34
C GLY A 262 19.88 -9.04 10.24
N ASN A 263 18.84 -9.84 10.54
CA ASN A 263 19.00 -11.13 11.20
C ASN A 263 19.03 -12.25 10.17
N HIS A 264 20.00 -13.15 10.29
CA HIS A 264 20.26 -14.23 9.35
C HIS A 264 19.99 -15.57 10.04
N SER A 265 19.25 -16.46 9.38
CA SER A 265 18.99 -17.80 9.91
C SER A 265 18.98 -18.85 8.81
N THR A 266 19.31 -20.09 9.18
CA THR A 266 19.36 -21.25 8.29
C THR A 266 18.53 -22.37 8.89
N HIS A 267 17.60 -22.92 8.12
CA HIS A 267 16.64 -23.93 8.56
C HIS A 267 16.81 -25.20 7.71
N PRO A 268 17.28 -26.32 8.29
CA PRO A 268 17.49 -27.57 7.56
C PRO A 268 16.16 -28.24 7.18
N VAL A 269 16.18 -29.13 6.19
CA VAL A 269 15.03 -29.99 5.87
C VAL A 269 14.80 -30.98 7.03
N PRO A 270 13.56 -31.09 7.56
CA PRO A 270 13.24 -32.09 8.57
C PRO A 270 13.46 -33.50 8.03
N SER A 271 13.97 -34.36 8.90
CA SER A 271 14.16 -35.80 8.64
C SER A 271 12.84 -36.56 8.62
#